data_AF-A0A3D1BMC3-F1
#
_entry.id   AF-A0A3D1BMC3-F1
#
_cell.length_a   1.000
_cell.length_b   1.000
_cell.length_c   1.000
_cell.angle_alpha   90.00
_cell.angle_beta   90.00
_cell.angle_gamma   90.00
#
_symmetry.space_group_name_H-M   'P 1'
#
loop_
_entity.id
_entity.type
_entity.pdbx_description
1 polymer ?
#
loop_
_entity_poly.entity_id
_entity_poly.type
_entity_poly.pdbx_seq_one_letter_code
_entity_poly.pdbx_strand_id
1 'polypeptide(L)'
;MLTGKEDLLQSLIGAFLMEKGTMEFYYQASDRSINSEAKNVFKELSNWEEKHMDFIQFLYQAIQDDKDIKSFEEFKDKAEAPVTEAGIPVKVLEARIEKYNFTGELEALTLAMEIEGKAYNLYHKLSQKAIDTNAQVVFREMMEQEMKHVDYLKQLRLKLVKV
;
A
#
# COMPACT_ATOMS: atom_id res chain seq x y z
N MET A 1 -7.85 2.37 12.29
CA MET A 1 -7.90 1.40 11.18
C MET A 1 -9.33 1.30 10.70
N LEU A 2 -9.53 1.15 9.40
CA LEU A 2 -10.85 0.99 8.78
C LEU A 2 -11.58 -0.24 9.34
N THR A 3 -12.88 -0.10 9.54
CA THR A 3 -13.73 -1.15 10.13
C THR A 3 -14.83 -1.63 9.18
N GLY A 4 -15.11 -0.87 8.12
CA GLY A 4 -16.25 -1.05 7.22
C GLY A 4 -17.50 -0.30 7.67
N LYS A 5 -17.42 0.53 8.71
CA LYS A 5 -18.57 1.33 9.19
C LYS A 5 -18.47 2.80 8.78
N GLU A 6 -17.34 3.17 8.23
CA GLU A 6 -17.03 4.51 7.74
C GLU A 6 -17.89 4.85 6.51
N ASP A 7 -18.18 6.14 6.33
CA ASP A 7 -18.73 6.63 5.06
C ASP A 7 -17.67 6.58 3.94
N LEU A 8 -18.06 6.92 2.70
CA LEU A 8 -17.14 6.92 1.56
C LEU A 8 -15.91 7.82 1.76
N LEU A 9 -16.08 9.05 2.26
CA LEU A 9 -14.96 10.00 2.40
C LEU A 9 -13.98 9.53 3.49
N GLN A 10 -14.50 9.08 4.62
CA GLN A 10 -13.70 8.47 5.69
C GLN A 10 -12.97 7.22 5.20
N SER A 11 -13.64 6.40 4.37
CA SER A 11 -13.06 5.21 3.76
C SER A 11 -11.89 5.55 2.84
N LEU A 12 -12.05 6.57 1.99
CA LEU A 12 -10.99 7.04 1.09
C LEU A 12 -9.79 7.59 1.87
N ILE A 13 -10.02 8.41 2.89
CA ILE A 13 -8.95 8.94 3.75
C ILE A 13 -8.22 7.81 4.48
N GLY A 14 -8.95 6.82 5.00
CA GLY A 14 -8.34 5.68 5.67
C GLY A 14 -7.53 4.80 4.72
N ALA A 15 -8.02 4.55 3.50
CA ALA A 15 -7.28 3.83 2.47
C ALA A 15 -6.00 4.61 2.09
N PHE A 16 -6.13 5.91 1.80
CA PHE A 16 -5.00 6.78 1.47
C PHE A 16 -3.88 6.72 2.51
N LEU A 17 -4.21 6.76 3.79
CA LEU A 17 -3.21 6.68 4.87
C LEU A 17 -2.54 5.31 4.96
N MET A 18 -3.25 4.23 4.65
CA MET A 18 -2.68 2.89 4.60
C MET A 18 -1.71 2.74 3.43
N GLU A 19 -2.12 3.18 2.24
CA GLU A 19 -1.27 3.22 1.03
C GLU A 19 -0.02 4.08 1.27
N LYS A 20 -0.19 5.28 1.84
CA LYS A 20 0.92 6.15 2.21
C LYS A 20 1.90 5.46 3.15
N GLY A 21 1.38 4.72 4.14
CA GLY A 21 2.21 3.98 5.09
C GLY A 21 3.03 2.87 4.40
N THR A 22 2.43 2.15 3.44
CA THR A 22 3.15 1.16 2.64
C THR A 22 4.18 1.82 1.72
N MET A 23 3.79 2.88 1.02
CA MET A 23 4.66 3.66 0.13
C MET A 23 5.91 4.16 0.86
N GLU A 24 5.73 4.80 2.02
CA GLU A 24 6.82 5.32 2.85
C GLU A 24 7.72 4.19 3.36
N PHE A 25 7.12 3.08 3.76
CA PHE A 25 7.87 1.89 4.16
C PHE A 25 8.76 1.37 3.02
N TYR A 26 8.20 1.18 1.81
CA TYR A 26 8.97 0.71 0.67
C TYR A 26 10.04 1.70 0.23
N TYR A 27 9.77 3.00 0.27
CA TYR A 27 10.77 4.03 0.02
C TYR A 27 11.96 3.90 0.99
N GLN A 28 11.69 3.79 2.29
CA GLN A 28 12.73 3.62 3.30
C GLN A 28 13.48 2.28 3.15
N ALA A 29 12.76 1.21 2.78
CA ALA A 29 13.36 -0.09 2.51
C ALA A 29 14.35 -0.02 1.34
N SER A 30 13.98 0.71 0.28
CA SER A 30 14.85 0.98 -0.88
C SER A 30 16.09 1.79 -0.48
N ASP A 31 15.91 2.87 0.28
CA ASP A 31 17.00 3.76 0.70
C ASP A 31 18.05 3.05 1.56
N ARG A 32 17.59 2.18 2.48
CA ARG A 32 18.44 1.42 3.41
C ARG A 32 19.04 0.16 2.80
N SER A 33 18.58 -0.27 1.63
CA SER A 33 19.07 -1.49 0.98
C SER A 33 20.47 -1.29 0.41
N ILE A 34 21.41 -2.12 0.86
CA ILE A 34 22.79 -2.15 0.33
C ILE A 34 22.89 -2.95 -0.99
N ASN A 35 21.97 -3.88 -1.21
CA ASN A 35 21.91 -4.69 -2.42
C ASN A 35 21.10 -3.94 -3.50
N SER A 36 21.67 -3.80 -4.69
CA SER A 36 21.07 -3.04 -5.80
C SER A 36 19.76 -3.62 -6.29
N GLU A 37 19.63 -4.94 -6.29
CA GLU A 37 18.44 -5.66 -6.76
C GLU A 37 17.27 -5.45 -5.79
N ALA A 38 17.50 -5.65 -4.48
CA ALA A 38 16.53 -5.37 -3.43
C ALA A 38 16.09 -3.89 -3.43
N LYS A 39 17.05 -2.97 -3.60
CA LYS A 39 16.79 -1.53 -3.73
C LYS A 39 15.82 -1.22 -4.87
N ASN A 40 16.03 -1.85 -6.03
CA ASN A 40 15.18 -1.65 -7.20
C ASN A 40 13.77 -2.21 -6.99
N VAL A 41 13.65 -3.40 -6.40
CA VAL A 41 12.34 -4.00 -6.06
C VAL A 41 11.54 -3.08 -5.15
N PHE A 42 12.12 -2.62 -4.04
CA PHE A 42 11.41 -1.72 -3.12
C PHE A 42 11.08 -0.36 -3.73
N LYS A 43 11.94 0.15 -4.63
CA LYS A 43 11.64 1.38 -5.35
C LYS A 43 10.45 1.20 -6.30
N GLU A 44 10.39 0.09 -7.01
CA GLU A 44 9.27 -0.21 -7.92
C GLU A 44 7.95 -0.30 -7.15
N LEU A 45 7.94 -1.01 -6.02
CA LEU A 45 6.79 -1.14 -5.13
C LEU A 45 6.33 0.20 -4.56
N SER A 46 7.26 1.04 -4.09
CA SER A 46 6.92 2.40 -3.62
C SER A 46 6.19 3.22 -4.70
N ASN A 47 6.60 3.09 -5.98
CA ASN A 47 5.92 3.77 -7.08
C ASN A 47 4.55 3.15 -7.44
N TRP A 48 4.27 1.90 -7.05
CA TRP A 48 2.93 1.32 -7.21
C TRP A 48 1.98 1.93 -6.20
N GLU A 49 2.39 1.99 -4.94
CA GLU A 49 1.56 2.58 -3.88
C GLU A 49 1.32 4.08 -4.08
N GLU A 50 2.27 4.81 -4.68
CA GLU A 50 2.03 6.20 -5.09
C GLU A 50 0.88 6.30 -6.11
N LYS A 51 0.72 5.34 -7.03
CA LYS A 51 -0.41 5.33 -7.98
C LYS A 51 -1.73 5.00 -7.30
N HIS A 52 -1.72 4.18 -6.25
CA HIS A 52 -2.89 3.95 -5.42
C HIS A 52 -3.31 5.23 -4.71
N MET A 53 -2.35 5.94 -4.12
CA MET A 53 -2.58 7.24 -3.50
C MET A 53 -3.17 8.26 -4.49
N ASP A 54 -2.62 8.36 -5.71
CA ASP A 54 -3.13 9.22 -6.77
C ASP A 54 -4.57 8.87 -7.16
N PHE A 55 -4.86 7.58 -7.31
CA PHE A 55 -6.21 7.10 -7.62
C PHE A 55 -7.21 7.46 -6.53
N ILE A 56 -6.87 7.22 -5.26
CA ILE A 56 -7.73 7.54 -4.12
C ILE A 56 -7.94 9.06 -3.99
N GLN A 57 -6.88 9.83 -4.19
CA GLN A 57 -6.95 11.30 -4.22
C GLN A 57 -7.90 11.78 -5.31
N PHE A 58 -7.80 11.23 -6.53
CA PHE A 58 -8.69 11.56 -7.62
C PHE A 58 -10.17 11.29 -7.27
N LEU A 59 -10.46 10.13 -6.67
CA LEU A 59 -11.82 9.81 -6.21
C LEU A 59 -12.32 10.80 -5.14
N TYR A 60 -11.47 11.14 -4.17
CA TYR A 60 -11.82 12.09 -3.12
C TYR A 60 -12.18 13.47 -3.70
N GLN A 61 -11.36 13.98 -4.63
CA GLN A 61 -11.58 15.27 -5.28
C GLN A 61 -12.84 15.28 -6.14
N ALA A 62 -13.10 14.20 -6.88
CA ALA A 62 -14.30 14.06 -7.68
C ALA A 62 -15.60 14.09 -6.84
N ILE A 63 -15.57 13.59 -5.61
CA ILE A 63 -16.72 13.64 -4.69
C ILE A 63 -16.91 15.06 -4.12
N GLN A 64 -15.83 15.80 -3.90
CA GLN A 64 -15.83 17.15 -3.32
C GLN A 64 -16.03 18.27 -4.36
N ASP A 65 -16.32 17.94 -5.63
CA ASP A 65 -16.41 18.86 -6.77
C ASP A 65 -15.17 19.78 -6.92
N ASP A 66 -13.95 19.27 -6.69
CA ASP A 66 -12.70 20.06 -6.76
C ASP A 66 -12.61 21.28 -5.80
N LYS A 67 -13.58 21.47 -4.90
CA LYS A 67 -13.61 22.62 -3.99
C LYS A 67 -12.53 22.58 -2.92
N ASP A 68 -11.93 21.40 -2.70
CA ASP A 68 -11.08 21.13 -1.53
C ASP A 68 -9.66 20.63 -1.87
N ILE A 69 -9.19 20.87 -3.10
CA ILE A 69 -7.89 20.41 -3.59
C ILE A 69 -6.75 20.84 -2.66
N LYS A 70 -6.71 22.13 -2.28
CA LYS A 70 -5.64 22.66 -1.42
C LYS A 70 -5.59 21.98 -0.06
N SER A 71 -6.75 21.74 0.55
CA SER A 71 -6.82 21.09 1.86
C SER A 71 -6.35 19.64 1.79
N PHE A 72 -6.66 18.94 0.69
CA PHE A 72 -6.21 17.56 0.52
C PHE A 72 -4.68 17.48 0.29
N GLU A 73 -4.10 18.37 -0.50
CA GLU A 73 -2.65 18.44 -0.67
C GLU A 73 -1.94 18.72 0.66
N GLU A 74 -2.44 19.69 1.44
CA GLU A 74 -1.90 19.96 2.77
C GLU A 74 -2.07 18.78 3.73
N PHE A 75 -3.19 18.06 3.64
CA PHE A 75 -3.42 16.84 4.40
C PHE A 75 -2.41 15.75 4.00
N LYS A 76 -2.25 15.49 2.70
CA LYS A 76 -1.30 14.50 2.15
C LYS A 76 0.10 14.76 2.69
N ASP A 77 0.56 16.00 2.69
CA ASP A 77 1.91 16.34 3.14
C ASP A 77 2.09 16.18 4.66
N LYS A 78 1.09 16.58 5.45
CA LYS A 78 1.20 16.64 6.91
C LYS A 78 0.77 15.36 7.63
N ALA A 79 -0.04 14.51 7.00
CA ALA A 79 -0.65 13.38 7.70
C ALA A 79 0.36 12.27 7.95
N GLU A 80 0.43 11.80 9.19
CA GLU A 80 1.22 10.62 9.54
C GLU A 80 0.48 9.35 9.10
N ALA A 81 1.24 8.39 8.56
CA ALA A 81 0.75 7.11 8.10
C ALA A 81 1.40 5.95 8.89
N PRO A 82 1.02 5.74 10.16
CA PRO A 82 1.74 4.82 11.04
C PRO A 82 1.51 3.34 10.74
N VAL A 83 0.57 2.99 9.86
CA VAL A 83 0.13 1.63 9.57
C VAL A 83 0.00 1.45 8.06
N THR A 84 0.57 0.36 7.56
CA THR A 84 0.47 -0.08 6.16
C THR A 84 -0.90 -0.66 5.84
N GLU A 85 -1.21 -0.81 4.57
CA GLU A 85 -2.40 -1.54 4.07
C GLU A 85 -2.44 -3.02 4.47
N ALA A 86 -1.30 -3.62 4.84
CA ALA A 86 -1.26 -4.96 5.42
C ALA A 86 -1.80 -4.99 6.87
N GLY A 87 -2.20 -3.84 7.42
CA GLY A 87 -2.59 -3.66 8.82
C GLY A 87 -1.40 -3.77 9.78
N ILE A 88 -0.17 -3.61 9.29
CA ILE A 88 1.06 -3.72 10.06
C ILE A 88 1.60 -2.30 10.35
N PRO A 89 1.96 -1.96 11.59
CA PRO A 89 2.61 -0.68 11.87
C PRO A 89 3.91 -0.53 11.09
N VAL A 90 4.13 0.62 10.45
CA VAL A 90 5.32 0.91 9.63
C VAL A 90 6.61 0.65 10.42
N LYS A 91 6.67 1.14 11.66
CA LYS A 91 7.82 0.94 12.57
C LYS A 91 8.17 -0.53 12.83
N VAL A 92 7.19 -1.43 12.77
CA VAL A 92 7.44 -2.87 12.94
C VAL A 92 8.17 -3.44 11.73
N LEU A 93 7.81 -2.99 10.53
CA LEU A 93 8.47 -3.40 9.29
C LEU A 93 9.86 -2.77 9.15
N GLU A 94 10.02 -1.49 9.51
CA GLU A 94 11.32 -0.81 9.57
C GLU A 94 12.31 -1.58 10.48
N ALA A 95 11.89 -1.93 11.69
CA ALA A 95 12.72 -2.69 12.62
C ALA A 95 13.07 -4.09 12.08
N ARG A 96 12.20 -4.70 11.25
CA ARG A 96 12.49 -5.96 10.57
C ARG A 96 13.61 -5.77 9.53
N ILE A 97 13.59 -4.69 8.76
CA ILE A 97 14.66 -4.39 7.79
C ILE A 97 16.00 -4.20 8.50
N GLU A 98 16.04 -3.40 9.56
CA GLU A 98 17.26 -3.14 10.33
C GLU A 98 17.85 -4.42 10.95
N LYS A 99 16.98 -5.31 11.44
CA LYS A 99 17.42 -6.54 12.10
C LYS A 99 17.95 -7.59 11.13
N TYR A 100 17.32 -7.73 9.97
CA TYR A 100 17.59 -8.86 9.06
C TYR A 100 18.47 -8.48 7.86
N ASN A 101 18.81 -7.20 7.66
CA ASN A 101 19.70 -6.71 6.59
C ASN A 101 19.41 -7.41 5.26
N PHE A 102 18.19 -7.27 4.72
CA PHE A 102 17.73 -7.91 3.47
C PHE A 102 18.88 -8.04 2.45
N THR A 103 19.43 -9.25 2.32
CA THR A 103 20.71 -9.48 1.65
C THR A 103 20.57 -9.70 0.14
N GLY A 104 19.34 -9.76 -0.38
CA GLY A 104 19.08 -10.05 -1.79
C GLY A 104 17.65 -9.81 -2.23
N GLU A 105 17.47 -9.91 -3.54
CA GLU A 105 16.20 -9.73 -4.26
C GLU A 105 15.11 -10.69 -3.78
N LEU A 106 15.49 -11.94 -3.45
CA LEU A 106 14.53 -12.98 -3.05
C LEU A 106 13.85 -12.65 -1.71
N GLU A 107 14.59 -12.14 -0.74
CA GLU A 107 14.04 -11.73 0.55
C GLU A 107 13.14 -10.51 0.40
N ALA A 108 13.53 -9.54 -0.45
CA ALA A 108 12.72 -8.36 -0.74
C ALA A 108 11.38 -8.74 -1.37
N LEU A 109 11.40 -9.59 -2.40
CA LEU A 109 10.19 -10.11 -3.05
C LEU A 109 9.34 -10.93 -2.08
N THR A 110 9.95 -11.70 -1.19
CA THR A 110 9.21 -12.50 -0.20
C THR A 110 8.48 -11.61 0.81
N LEU A 111 9.13 -10.54 1.28
CA LEU A 111 8.47 -9.57 2.16
C LEU A 111 7.34 -8.83 1.43
N ALA A 112 7.58 -8.36 0.22
CA ALA A 112 6.57 -7.68 -0.59
C ALA A 112 5.34 -8.57 -0.76
N MET A 113 5.52 -9.83 -1.21
CA MET A 113 4.40 -10.78 -1.32
C MET A 113 3.63 -10.99 -0.01
N GLU A 114 4.29 -10.93 1.15
CA GLU A 114 3.63 -11.00 2.46
C GLU A 114 2.74 -9.77 2.72
N ILE A 115 3.24 -8.58 2.39
CA ILE A 115 2.55 -7.30 2.55
C ILE A 115 1.37 -7.22 1.58
N GLU A 116 1.61 -7.35 0.26
CA GLU A 116 0.59 -7.32 -0.79
C GLU A 116 -0.50 -8.39 -0.55
N GLY A 117 -0.10 -9.60 -0.13
CA GLY A 117 -1.05 -10.66 0.19
C GLY A 117 -1.94 -10.34 1.40
N LYS A 118 -1.41 -9.62 2.40
CA LYS A 118 -2.19 -9.15 3.56
C LYS A 118 -3.08 -7.96 3.17
N ALA A 119 -2.58 -7.08 2.32
CA ALA A 119 -3.32 -5.96 1.73
C ALA A 119 -4.57 -6.43 1.01
N TYR A 120 -4.40 -7.37 0.05
CA TYR A 120 -5.47 -8.06 -0.65
C TYR A 120 -6.54 -8.59 0.33
N ASN A 121 -6.11 -9.29 1.37
CA ASN A 121 -7.03 -9.87 2.34
C ASN A 121 -7.75 -8.80 3.19
N LEU A 122 -7.10 -7.68 3.50
CA LEU A 122 -7.72 -6.58 4.22
C LEU A 122 -8.77 -5.92 3.34
N TYR A 123 -8.43 -5.54 2.11
CA TYR A 123 -9.36 -4.91 1.18
C TYR A 123 -10.53 -5.82 0.80
N HIS A 124 -10.29 -7.13 0.61
CA HIS A 124 -11.35 -8.10 0.43
C HIS A 124 -12.33 -8.14 1.62
N LYS A 125 -11.82 -8.09 2.86
CA LYS A 125 -12.68 -8.05 4.05
C LYS A 125 -13.46 -6.73 4.15
N LEU A 126 -12.83 -5.60 3.79
CA LEU A 126 -13.48 -4.29 3.81
C LEU A 126 -14.56 -4.20 2.73
N SER A 127 -14.32 -4.71 1.52
CA SER A 127 -15.32 -4.72 0.45
C SER A 127 -16.56 -5.57 0.78
N GLN A 128 -16.40 -6.60 1.61
CA GLN A 128 -17.52 -7.41 2.11
C GLN A 128 -18.27 -6.77 3.28
N LYS A 129 -17.60 -5.95 4.09
CA LYS A 129 -18.14 -5.42 5.36
C LYS A 129 -18.58 -3.96 5.30
N ALA A 130 -18.10 -3.20 4.32
CA ALA A 130 -18.42 -1.79 4.18
C ALA A 130 -19.94 -1.59 4.13
N ILE A 131 -20.47 -0.68 4.95
CA ILE A 131 -21.89 -0.34 4.96
C ILE A 131 -22.22 0.56 3.76
N ASP A 132 -21.32 1.49 3.43
CA ASP A 132 -21.44 2.34 2.25
C ASP A 132 -21.13 1.55 0.97
N THR A 133 -22.07 1.53 0.04
CA THR A 133 -21.97 0.75 -1.21
C THR A 133 -20.89 1.28 -2.16
N ASN A 134 -20.60 2.58 -2.13
CA ASN A 134 -19.50 3.14 -2.93
C ASN A 134 -18.16 2.78 -2.31
N ALA A 135 -18.05 2.78 -0.98
CA ALA A 135 -16.85 2.29 -0.29
C ALA A 135 -16.59 0.81 -0.61
N GLN A 136 -17.65 -0.04 -0.67
CA GLN A 136 -17.50 -1.43 -1.12
C GLN A 136 -16.89 -1.54 -2.52
N VAL A 137 -17.29 -0.67 -3.45
CA VAL A 137 -16.76 -0.63 -4.83
C VAL A 137 -15.28 -0.26 -4.81
N VAL A 138 -14.91 0.80 -4.08
CA VAL A 138 -13.52 1.24 -3.97
C VAL A 138 -12.63 0.16 -3.36
N PHE A 139 -13.05 -0.45 -2.25
CA PHE A 139 -12.26 -1.52 -1.63
C PHE A 139 -12.15 -2.77 -2.51
N ARG A 140 -13.14 -3.06 -3.35
CA ARG A 140 -13.04 -4.13 -4.35
C ARG A 140 -12.01 -3.79 -5.42
N GLU A 141 -11.98 -2.55 -5.91
CA GLU A 141 -10.96 -2.11 -6.88
C GLU A 141 -9.56 -2.24 -6.28
N MET A 142 -9.33 -1.73 -5.07
CA MET A 142 -8.03 -1.85 -4.38
C MET A 142 -7.62 -3.33 -4.21
N MET A 143 -8.54 -4.19 -3.74
CA MET A 143 -8.31 -5.64 -3.68
C MET A 143 -7.86 -6.24 -5.03
N GLU A 144 -8.45 -5.81 -6.14
CA GLU A 144 -8.09 -6.29 -7.48
C GLU A 144 -6.71 -5.78 -7.93
N GLN A 145 -6.29 -4.58 -7.51
CA GLN A 145 -4.93 -4.08 -7.73
C GLN A 145 -3.90 -4.91 -6.95
N GLU A 146 -4.15 -5.18 -5.67
CA GLU A 146 -3.24 -6.01 -4.85
C GLU A 146 -3.11 -7.44 -5.37
N MET A 147 -4.19 -7.99 -5.94
CA MET A 147 -4.10 -9.30 -6.60
C MET A 147 -3.12 -9.28 -7.77
N LYS A 148 -3.10 -8.21 -8.57
CA LYS A 148 -2.16 -8.05 -9.70
C LYS A 148 -0.72 -7.91 -9.20
N HIS A 149 -0.50 -7.18 -8.11
CA HIS A 149 0.81 -7.07 -7.46
C HIS A 149 1.32 -8.44 -7.00
N VAL A 150 0.51 -9.18 -6.25
CA VAL A 150 0.84 -10.54 -5.79
C VAL A 150 1.19 -11.47 -6.95
N ASP A 151 0.39 -11.45 -8.02
CA ASP A 151 0.62 -12.29 -9.19
C ASP A 151 1.93 -11.95 -9.92
N TYR A 152 2.22 -10.66 -10.10
CA TYR A 152 3.46 -10.20 -10.71
C TYR A 152 4.69 -10.56 -9.86
N LEU A 153 4.65 -10.29 -8.56
CA LEU A 153 5.74 -10.63 -7.63
C LEU A 153 6.00 -12.14 -7.59
N LYS A 154 4.95 -12.95 -7.63
CA LYS A 154 5.07 -14.41 -7.73
C LYS A 154 5.78 -14.84 -9.01
N GLN A 155 5.48 -14.20 -10.14
CA GLN A 155 6.16 -14.48 -11.40
C GLN A 155 7.65 -14.08 -11.37
N LEU A 156 8.00 -12.92 -10.81
CA LEU A 156 9.39 -12.51 -10.62
C LEU A 156 10.16 -13.50 -9.74
N ARG A 157 9.59 -13.86 -8.60
CA ARG A 157 10.20 -14.83 -7.67
C ARG A 157 10.41 -16.21 -8.33
N LEU A 158 9.45 -16.69 -9.12
CA LEU A 158 9.59 -17.96 -9.84
C LEU A 158 10.71 -17.94 -10.88
N LYS A 159 10.99 -16.78 -11.50
CA LYS A 159 12.12 -16.64 -12.43
C LYS A 159 13.45 -16.76 -11.68
N LEU A 160 13.58 -16.11 -10.53
CA LEU A 160 14.82 -16.15 -9.72
C LEU A 160 15.17 -17.55 -9.20
N VAL A 161 14.18 -18.33 -8.78
CA VAL A 161 14.42 -19.69 -8.21
C VAL A 161 14.72 -20.74 -9.30
N LYS A 162 14.42 -20.45 -10.56
CA LYS A 162 14.69 -21.34 -11.70
C LYS A 162 16.05 -21.12 -12.36
N VAL A 163 16.82 -20.13 -11.90
CA VAL A 163 18.18 -19.81 -12.37
C VAL A 163 19.20 -20.57 -11.53
#